data_AF-A0AAI8XQU4-F1
#
_entry.id   AF-A0AAI8XQU4-F1
#
_cell.length_a   1.000
_cell.length_b   1.000
_cell.length_c   1.000
_cell.angle_alpha   90.00
_cell.angle_beta   90.00
_cell.angle_gamma   90.00
#
_symmetry.space_group_name_H-M   'P 1'
#
loop_
_entity.id
_entity.type
_entity.pdbx_description
1 polymer ?
#
loop_
_entity_poly.entity_id
_entity_poly.type
_entity_poly.pdbx_seq_one_letter_code
_entity_poly.pdbx_strand_id
1 'polypeptide(L)'
;MREKSATTDAHPALNHRCPFCHSDPGQLCRTHRGRGGELDHPHSRRIGLSGPAQQRDPAARVNALCCECGALRTVSDDYYSRRQDPNDSYSDQGRKEGWRRTMSLKCDACGVRTRHAVLNPPGAFRDGDERRQLIALGDSDTSDYPFSEEHIARLRQEYRQLFPRNPYLRHRYWTKEANQAWDDGSKKVIALCGEPITLECDPRQPSKKKEAETPGYLVADQLSDTEYEDPETGMWWIDMACVDCCRVSNNNHRAHQRKRLELFLANFARSPELIPDSHVGGLIETLEKLYDQAEKETP
;
A
#
# COMPACT_ATOMS: atom_id res chain seq x y z
N MET A 1 27.31 23.09 33.51
CA MET A 1 26.76 21.76 33.86
C MET A 1 25.50 21.98 34.68
N ARG A 2 24.32 21.66 34.13
CA ARG A 2 23.05 21.65 34.87
C ARG A 2 22.60 20.19 34.94
N GLU A 3 22.61 19.62 36.13
CA GLU A 3 22.05 18.30 36.40
C GLU A 3 20.54 18.34 36.09
N LYS A 4 20.11 17.45 35.19
CA LYS A 4 18.70 17.15 34.99
C LYS A 4 18.30 16.16 36.08
N SER A 5 17.61 16.66 37.10
CA SER A 5 16.91 15.82 38.08
C SER A 5 15.85 15.01 37.32
N ALA A 6 16.02 13.69 37.27
CA ALA A 6 15.02 12.77 36.74
C ALA A 6 13.93 12.62 37.81
N THR A 7 12.78 13.25 37.61
CA THR A 7 11.59 13.01 38.43
C THR A 7 11.10 11.58 38.18
N THR A 8 11.43 10.67 39.09
CA THR A 8 10.94 9.29 39.20
C THR A 8 9.56 9.20 39.84
N ASP A 9 8.67 10.15 39.58
CA ASP A 9 7.31 10.07 40.09
C ASP A 9 6.48 9.18 39.15
N ALA A 10 6.00 8.05 39.68
CA ALA A 10 5.12 7.16 38.94
C ALA A 10 3.88 7.93 38.46
N HIS A 11 3.55 7.80 37.18
CA HIS A 11 2.42 8.50 36.59
C HIS A 11 1.13 8.20 37.39
N PRO A 12 0.28 9.20 37.73
CA PRO A 12 -0.87 9.02 38.64
C PRO A 12 -1.83 7.88 38.26
N ALA A 13 -1.92 7.58 36.95
CA ALA A 13 -2.70 6.46 36.42
C ALA A 13 -2.24 5.06 36.89
N LEU A 14 -1.05 4.94 37.47
CA LEU A 14 -0.49 3.69 38.03
C LEU A 14 -0.72 3.55 39.53
N ASN A 15 -1.25 4.58 40.19
CA ASN A 15 -1.52 4.58 41.64
C ASN A 15 -2.78 3.80 42.02
N HIS A 16 -3.60 3.43 41.03
CA HIS A 16 -4.84 2.69 41.22
C HIS A 16 -4.80 1.36 40.48
N ARG A 17 -5.44 0.33 41.04
CA ARG A 17 -5.58 -0.99 40.40
C ARG A 17 -6.21 -0.85 39.00
N CYS A 18 -5.73 -1.61 38.02
CA CYS A 18 -6.32 -1.56 36.69
C CYS A 18 -7.78 -2.08 36.74
N PRO A 19 -8.78 -1.31 36.26
CA PRO A 19 -10.18 -1.75 36.32
C PRO A 19 -10.49 -2.90 35.36
N PHE A 20 -9.61 -3.17 34.39
CA PHE A 20 -9.82 -4.15 33.32
C PHE A 20 -9.11 -5.48 33.55
N CYS A 21 -7.82 -5.45 33.94
CA CYS A 21 -7.02 -6.66 34.20
C CYS A 21 -6.67 -6.87 35.69
N HIS A 22 -7.10 -5.96 36.57
CA HIS A 22 -6.85 -6.01 38.01
C HIS A 22 -5.37 -6.04 38.43
N SER A 23 -4.43 -5.68 37.54
CA SER A 23 -3.04 -5.44 37.93
C SER A 23 -2.97 -4.43 39.07
N ASP A 24 -2.18 -4.76 40.10
CA ASP A 24 -2.03 -3.95 41.30
C ASP A 24 -1.28 -2.63 40.99
N PRO A 25 -1.43 -1.60 41.85
CA PRO A 25 -0.71 -0.34 41.70
C PRO A 25 0.79 -0.55 41.48
N GLY A 26 1.38 0.15 40.52
CA GLY A 26 2.78 0.00 40.13
C GLY A 26 3.12 -1.24 39.28
N GLN A 27 2.20 -2.20 39.09
CA GLN A 27 2.42 -3.33 38.17
C GLN A 27 1.94 -3.04 36.74
N LEU A 28 2.67 -3.59 35.76
CA LEU A 28 2.27 -3.57 34.36
C LEU A 28 0.93 -4.30 34.17
N CYS A 29 0.09 -3.78 33.28
CA CYS A 29 -1.12 -4.47 32.87
C CYS A 29 -0.76 -5.78 32.16
N ARG A 30 -1.37 -6.90 32.56
CA ARG A 30 -1.26 -8.15 31.81
C ARG A 30 -2.20 -8.07 30.63
N THR A 31 -1.67 -7.91 29.41
CA THR A 31 -2.46 -8.07 28.19
C THR A 31 -2.91 -9.53 28.12
N HIS A 32 -4.14 -9.81 28.49
CA HIS A 32 -4.72 -11.13 28.23
C HIS A 32 -5.04 -11.15 26.73
N ARG A 33 -4.09 -11.63 25.91
CA ARG A 33 -4.33 -11.92 24.49
C ARG A 33 -5.64 -12.72 24.41
N GLY A 34 -6.70 -12.12 23.85
CA GLY A 34 -7.98 -12.81 23.66
C GLY A 34 -9.27 -12.10 24.10
N ARG A 35 -9.27 -10.84 24.58
CA ARG A 35 -10.53 -10.11 24.86
C ARG A 35 -10.66 -8.82 24.04
N GLY A 36 -10.71 -8.95 22.71
CA GLY A 36 -11.18 -7.90 21.78
C GLY A 36 -10.34 -6.61 21.71
N GLY A 37 -10.15 -6.07 20.50
CA GLY A 37 -9.32 -4.88 20.28
C GLY A 37 -9.74 -3.62 21.06
N GLU A 38 -10.99 -3.55 21.55
CA GLU A 38 -11.50 -2.42 22.35
C GLU A 38 -10.83 -2.31 23.73
N LEU A 39 -10.38 -3.42 24.32
CA LEU A 39 -9.70 -3.42 25.62
C LEU A 39 -8.16 -3.34 25.49
N ASP A 40 -7.62 -3.50 24.29
CA ASP A 40 -6.18 -3.42 24.04
C ASP A 40 -5.66 -1.97 24.09
N HIS A 41 -6.45 -0.99 23.63
CA HIS A 41 -6.03 0.41 23.62
C HIS A 41 -5.84 0.99 25.05
N PRO A 42 -6.76 0.79 26.03
CA PRO A 42 -6.54 1.22 27.41
C PRO A 42 -5.34 0.55 28.08
N HIS A 43 -5.12 -0.74 27.83
CA HIS A 43 -3.97 -1.47 28.36
C HIS A 43 -2.65 -1.00 27.75
N SER A 44 -2.61 -0.81 26.44
CA SER A 44 -1.42 -0.34 25.71
C SER A 44 -0.99 1.06 26.18
N ARG A 45 -1.93 1.97 26.43
CA ARG A 45 -1.63 3.28 27.03
C ARG A 45 -1.01 3.17 28.41
N ARG A 46 -1.58 2.32 29.28
CA ARG A 46 -1.06 2.15 30.65
C ARG A 46 0.31 1.49 30.68
N ILE A 47 0.57 0.53 29.78
CA ILE A 47 1.89 -0.09 29.57
C ILE A 47 2.89 0.95 29.04
N GLY A 48 2.50 1.79 28.08
CA GLY A 48 3.35 2.88 27.56
C GLY A 48 3.73 3.93 28.61
N LEU A 49 2.89 4.14 29.64
CA LEU A 49 3.15 5.05 30.76
C LEU A 49 4.03 4.46 31.87
N SER A 50 4.18 3.13 31.92
CA SER A 50 4.86 2.39 33.00
C SER A 50 6.11 1.63 32.56
N GLY A 51 6.27 1.40 31.25
CA GLY A 51 7.55 0.97 30.70
C GLY A 51 8.64 2.01 30.98
N PRO A 52 9.93 1.63 30.99
CA PRO A 52 10.99 2.62 30.88
C PRO A 52 10.62 3.52 29.71
N ALA A 53 10.55 4.85 29.94
CA ALA A 53 10.23 5.82 28.89
C ALA A 53 10.94 5.31 27.65
N GLN A 54 10.19 4.89 26.62
CA GLN A 54 10.78 4.33 25.42
C GLN A 54 11.90 5.31 25.10
N GLN A 55 13.15 4.87 25.27
CA GLN A 55 14.27 5.62 24.77
C GLN A 55 14.00 5.59 23.28
N ARG A 56 13.26 6.59 22.79
CA ARG A 56 13.19 6.90 21.38
C ARG A 56 14.64 6.89 21.00
N ASP A 57 15.02 5.90 20.21
CA ASP A 57 16.39 5.73 19.80
C ASP A 57 16.87 7.11 19.35
N PRO A 58 17.83 7.76 20.05
CA PRO A 58 18.06 9.21 19.91
C PRO A 58 18.47 9.67 18.51
N ALA A 59 18.57 8.75 17.56
CA ALA A 59 18.63 9.05 16.15
C ALA A 59 18.02 7.90 15.33
N ALA A 60 16.69 7.68 15.42
CA ALA A 60 16.02 7.04 14.29
C ALA A 60 16.38 7.88 13.05
N ARG A 61 17.14 7.29 12.12
CA ARG A 61 17.59 7.97 10.91
C ARG A 61 16.70 7.52 9.77
N VAL A 62 16.28 8.49 8.97
CA VAL A 62 15.41 8.28 7.81
C VAL A 62 16.13 8.78 6.57
N ASN A 63 15.83 8.15 5.45
CA ASN A 63 16.32 8.63 4.17
C ASN A 63 15.33 9.68 3.63
N ALA A 64 15.86 10.67 2.91
CA ALA A 64 15.08 11.74 2.32
C ALA A 64 15.64 12.06 0.94
N LEU A 65 14.77 12.10 -0.06
CA LEU A 65 15.09 12.38 -1.45
C LEU A 65 14.71 13.82 -1.79
N CYS A 66 15.65 14.63 -2.28
CA CYS A 66 15.34 15.98 -2.75
C CYS A 66 14.39 15.95 -3.94
N CYS A 67 13.26 16.65 -3.87
CA CYS A 67 12.26 16.69 -4.94
C CYS A 67 12.73 17.49 -6.17
N GLU A 68 13.75 18.33 -6.03
CA GLU A 68 14.28 19.16 -7.12
C GLU A 68 15.39 18.46 -7.91
N CYS A 69 16.32 17.80 -7.22
CA CYS A 69 17.52 17.22 -7.84
C CYS A 69 17.69 15.72 -7.64
N GLY A 70 16.81 15.07 -6.88
CA GLY A 70 16.90 13.63 -6.61
C GLY A 70 18.05 13.22 -5.67
N ALA A 71 18.79 14.15 -5.07
CA ALA A 71 19.85 13.81 -4.14
C ALA A 71 19.29 13.12 -2.89
N LEU A 72 19.78 11.92 -2.61
CA LEU A 72 19.42 11.13 -1.42
C LEU A 72 20.30 11.55 -0.23
N ARG A 73 19.68 11.74 0.93
CA ARG A 73 20.39 12.01 2.18
C ARG A 73 19.74 11.31 3.37
N THR A 74 20.50 11.11 4.43
CA THR A 74 20.00 10.52 5.67
C THR A 74 19.91 11.58 6.76
N VAL A 75 18.71 11.83 7.27
CA VAL A 75 18.42 12.83 8.31
C VAL A 75 17.93 12.19 9.61
N SER A 76 17.96 12.95 10.70
CA SER A 76 17.39 12.50 11.98
C SER A 76 15.87 12.63 11.94
N ASP A 77 15.17 11.60 12.41
CA ASP A 77 13.71 11.57 12.59
C ASP A 77 13.27 12.59 13.66
N ASP A 78 14.16 12.99 14.57
CA ASP A 78 13.81 14.01 15.55
C ASP A 78 13.71 15.43 14.95
N TYR A 79 14.12 15.61 13.69
CA TYR A 79 13.89 16.85 12.93
C TYR A 79 12.39 17.07 12.63
N TYR A 80 11.57 16.01 12.66
CA TYR A 80 10.12 16.04 12.40
C TYR A 80 9.31 16.70 13.51
N SER A 81 9.68 16.48 14.77
CA SER A 81 8.75 16.70 15.89
C SER A 81 8.68 18.16 16.39
N ARG A 82 9.48 19.08 15.83
CA ARG A 82 9.73 20.39 16.46
C ARG A 82 9.44 21.63 15.62
N ARG A 83 8.99 21.50 14.36
CA ARG A 83 8.79 22.67 13.48
C ARG A 83 7.47 22.60 12.75
N GLN A 84 6.76 23.74 12.74
CA GLN A 84 5.71 24.05 11.77
C GLN A 84 6.37 24.20 10.39
N ASP A 85 6.77 23.10 9.78
CA ASP A 85 7.29 23.11 8.41
C ASP A 85 6.10 23.20 7.44
N PRO A 86 6.03 24.23 6.58
CA PRO A 86 4.92 24.39 5.64
C PRO A 86 4.84 23.25 4.61
N ASN A 87 5.93 22.50 4.40
CA ASN A 87 5.95 21.32 3.54
C ASN A 87 5.76 20.01 4.31
N ASP A 88 5.48 20.05 5.62
CA ASP A 88 5.17 18.84 6.39
C ASP A 88 3.82 18.28 5.95
N SER A 89 3.87 17.14 5.27
CA SER A 89 2.70 16.35 4.89
C SER A 89 2.74 15.05 5.70
N TYR A 90 1.80 14.90 6.63
CA TYR A 90 1.55 13.62 7.29
C TYR A 90 0.22 13.06 6.76
N SER A 91 0.24 11.84 6.26
CA SER A 91 -0.83 11.25 5.44
C SER A 91 -2.16 11.06 6.18
N ASP A 92 -2.20 11.23 7.52
CA ASP A 92 -3.42 11.14 8.33
C ASP A 92 -4.19 12.48 8.46
N GLN A 93 -3.62 13.59 7.99
CA GLN A 93 -4.20 14.94 8.19
C GLN A 93 -4.66 15.64 6.89
N GLY A 94 -5.05 14.90 5.85
CA GLY A 94 -5.82 15.43 4.71
C GLY A 94 -5.30 16.75 4.12
N ARG A 95 -4.02 16.81 3.74
CA ARG A 95 -3.38 18.05 3.26
C ARG A 95 -3.34 18.19 1.73
N LYS A 96 -3.33 19.45 1.29
CA LYS A 96 -3.34 19.89 -0.12
C LYS A 96 -2.10 19.47 -0.92
N GLU A 97 -0.94 19.26 -0.28
CA GLU A 97 0.33 19.05 -1.00
C GLU A 97 0.64 17.58 -1.32
N GLY A 98 -0.28 16.67 -1.02
CA GLY A 98 -0.23 15.28 -1.45
C GLY A 98 0.11 14.26 -0.36
N TRP A 99 0.32 13.02 -0.80
CA TRP A 99 0.21 11.82 0.02
C TRP A 99 1.53 11.29 0.56
N ARG A 100 2.63 11.73 -0.06
CA ARG A 100 3.96 11.35 0.36
C ARG A 100 4.35 12.20 1.55
N ARG A 101 4.95 11.59 2.56
CA ARG A 101 5.59 12.33 3.64
C ARG A 101 6.69 13.21 3.08
N THR A 102 6.51 14.53 3.17
CA THR A 102 7.51 15.51 2.70
C THR A 102 7.91 16.49 3.79
N MET A 103 9.06 17.14 3.61
CA MET A 103 9.56 18.18 4.51
C MET A 103 10.57 19.11 3.82
N SER A 104 10.88 20.24 4.45
CA SER A 104 11.87 21.18 3.95
C SER A 104 13.25 20.95 4.58
N LEU A 105 14.20 20.44 3.80
CA LEU A 105 15.59 20.23 4.22
C LEU A 105 16.55 21.05 3.37
N LYS A 106 17.70 21.45 3.93
CA LYS A 106 18.80 21.98 3.10
C LYS A 106 19.31 20.86 2.21
N CYS A 107 19.31 21.04 0.89
CA CYS A 107 19.91 20.10 -0.02
C CYS A 107 21.37 20.49 -0.25
N ASP A 108 22.31 19.56 -0.07
CA ASP A 108 23.73 19.84 -0.26
C ASP A 108 24.06 20.05 -1.74
N ALA A 109 23.32 19.40 -2.65
CA ALA A 109 23.44 19.59 -4.09
C ALA A 109 22.82 20.91 -4.58
N CYS A 110 21.64 21.29 -4.07
CA CYS A 110 20.99 22.55 -4.48
C CYS A 110 21.55 23.78 -3.73
N GLY A 111 22.24 23.59 -2.61
CA GLY A 111 22.74 24.67 -1.74
C GLY A 111 21.65 25.41 -0.94
N VAL A 112 20.37 25.21 -1.26
CA VAL A 112 19.21 25.88 -0.66
C VAL A 112 18.28 24.90 0.07
N ARG A 113 17.30 25.43 0.81
CA ARG A 113 16.26 24.60 1.45
C ARG A 113 15.21 24.22 0.41
N THR A 114 15.05 22.93 0.16
CA THR A 114 14.13 22.38 -0.84
C THR A 114 13.20 21.35 -0.19
N ARG A 115 12.10 21.02 -0.88
CA ARG A 115 11.20 19.94 -0.48
C ARG A 115 11.89 18.59 -0.68
N HIS A 116 11.73 17.70 0.29
CA HIS A 116 12.26 16.34 0.24
C HIS A 116 11.17 15.33 0.58
N ALA A 117 11.15 14.21 -0.14
CA ALA A 117 10.30 13.05 0.17
C ALA A 117 11.02 12.13 1.16
N VAL A 118 10.37 11.85 2.29
CA VAL A 118 10.88 10.94 3.31
C VAL A 118 10.68 9.52 2.84
N LEU A 119 11.73 8.73 2.91
CA LEU A 119 11.74 7.30 2.63
C LEU A 119 11.88 6.58 3.95
N ASN A 120 10.88 5.76 4.29
CA ASN A 120 10.97 4.95 5.48
C ASN A 120 12.00 3.81 5.26
N PRO A 121 12.74 3.41 6.31
CA PRO A 121 13.66 2.28 6.22
C PRO A 121 12.89 0.98 5.89
N PRO A 122 13.57 -0.02 5.29
CA PRO A 122 12.94 -1.30 4.95
C PRO A 122 12.36 -1.99 6.20
N GLY A 123 11.12 -2.49 6.14
CA GLY A 123 10.44 -3.17 7.26
C GLY A 123 8.91 -3.27 7.11
N ALA A 124 8.20 -3.65 8.18
CA ALA A 124 6.74 -3.86 8.16
C ALA A 124 5.90 -2.62 7.81
N PHE A 125 6.46 -1.42 8.02
CA PHE A 125 5.83 -0.13 7.69
C PHE A 125 6.56 0.58 6.55
N ARG A 126 7.24 -0.20 5.67
CA ARG A 126 8.20 0.29 4.67
C ARG A 126 7.70 1.46 3.86
N ASP A 127 6.43 1.52 3.49
CA ASP A 127 5.85 2.71 2.84
C ASP A 127 4.32 2.71 2.97
N GLY A 128 3.81 3.17 4.12
CA GLY A 128 2.37 3.34 4.32
C GLY A 128 1.71 4.24 3.26
N ASP A 129 2.45 5.23 2.77
CA ASP A 129 2.01 6.13 1.70
C ASP A 129 1.98 5.43 0.33
N GLU A 130 2.96 4.57 0.02
CA GLU A 130 2.93 3.73 -1.19
C GLU A 130 1.76 2.75 -1.14
N ARG A 131 1.53 2.10 0.02
CA ARG A 131 0.35 1.24 0.21
C ARG A 131 -0.94 2.01 -0.03
N ARG A 132 -1.09 3.21 0.54
CA ARG A 132 -2.27 4.06 0.31
C ARG A 132 -2.40 4.44 -1.17
N GLN A 133 -1.30 4.79 -1.84
CA GLN A 133 -1.27 5.09 -3.27
C GLN A 133 -1.73 3.87 -4.09
N LEU A 134 -1.21 2.68 -3.82
CA LEU A 134 -1.61 1.44 -4.49
C LEU A 134 -3.09 1.13 -4.28
N ILE A 135 -3.61 1.27 -3.06
CA ILE A 135 -5.04 1.11 -2.75
C ILE A 135 -5.89 2.13 -3.52
N ALA A 136 -5.46 3.39 -3.58
CA ALA A 136 -6.13 4.44 -4.36
C ALA A 136 -6.11 4.13 -5.87
N LEU A 137 -5.08 3.41 -6.33
CA LEU A 137 -4.92 2.92 -7.70
C LEU A 137 -5.50 1.51 -7.93
N GLY A 138 -6.27 0.97 -6.99
CA GLY A 138 -7.08 -0.24 -7.18
C GLY A 138 -6.53 -1.54 -6.58
N ASP A 139 -5.38 -1.52 -5.89
CA ASP A 139 -4.92 -2.71 -5.16
C ASP A 139 -5.82 -3.02 -3.97
N SER A 140 -5.89 -4.30 -3.63
CA SER A 140 -6.55 -4.76 -2.42
C SER A 140 -5.72 -4.38 -1.18
N ASP A 141 -6.41 -3.96 -0.14
CA ASP A 141 -5.79 -3.79 1.17
C ASP A 141 -5.64 -5.14 1.88
N THR A 142 -4.43 -5.70 1.90
CA THR A 142 -4.12 -6.99 2.53
C THR A 142 -3.58 -6.88 3.96
N SER A 143 -3.74 -5.72 4.61
CA SER A 143 -3.27 -5.55 5.99
C SER A 143 -4.16 -6.27 7.01
N ASP A 144 -3.62 -6.51 8.21
CA ASP A 144 -4.38 -7.07 9.34
C ASP A 144 -5.56 -6.17 9.77
N TYR A 145 -5.50 -4.88 9.43
CA TYR A 145 -6.51 -3.87 9.73
C TYR A 145 -6.87 -3.11 8.45
N PRO A 146 -7.67 -3.71 7.55
CA PRO A 146 -7.98 -3.11 6.27
C PRO A 146 -8.79 -1.82 6.44
N PHE A 147 -8.56 -0.87 5.54
CA PHE A 147 -9.35 0.36 5.49
C PHE A 147 -10.82 0.08 5.14
N SER A 148 -11.73 0.90 5.67
CA SER A 148 -13.14 0.85 5.27
C SER A 148 -13.31 1.29 3.81
N GLU A 149 -14.37 0.83 3.15
CA GLU A 149 -14.70 1.24 1.78
C GLU A 149 -14.86 2.76 1.65
N GLU A 150 -15.42 3.42 2.67
CA GLU A 150 -15.53 4.89 2.71
C GLU A 150 -14.15 5.56 2.72
N HIS A 151 -13.22 5.01 3.49
CA HIS A 151 -11.85 5.51 3.54
C HIS A 151 -11.17 5.29 2.18
N ILE A 152 -11.32 4.12 1.56
CA ILE A 152 -10.78 3.82 0.23
C ILE A 152 -11.38 4.76 -0.82
N ALA A 153 -12.68 5.04 -0.77
CA ALA A 153 -13.34 5.97 -1.68
C ALA A 153 -12.79 7.40 -1.53
N ARG A 154 -12.61 7.87 -0.30
CA ARG A 154 -11.96 9.17 -0.01
C ARG A 154 -10.53 9.22 -0.55
N LEU A 155 -9.74 8.18 -0.28
CA LEU A 155 -8.39 8.04 -0.81
C LEU A 155 -8.39 8.14 -2.34
N ARG A 156 -9.22 7.37 -3.02
CA ARG A 156 -9.36 7.42 -4.48
C ARG A 156 -9.67 8.83 -4.99
N GLN A 157 -10.56 9.56 -4.31
CA GLN A 157 -10.92 10.93 -4.67
C GLN A 157 -9.76 11.92 -4.47
N GLU A 158 -9.15 11.92 -3.28
CA GLU A 158 -8.04 12.80 -2.93
C GLU A 158 -6.84 12.58 -3.86
N TYR A 159 -6.53 11.33 -4.22
CA TYR A 159 -5.42 11.02 -5.14
C TYR A 159 -5.64 11.64 -6.52
N ARG A 160 -6.88 11.60 -7.04
CA ARG A 160 -7.22 12.13 -8.36
C ARG A 160 -7.23 13.65 -8.42
N GLN A 161 -7.54 14.32 -7.32
CA GLN A 161 -7.52 15.80 -7.27
C GLN A 161 -6.10 16.38 -7.35
N LEU A 162 -5.07 15.58 -7.07
CA LEU A 162 -3.70 16.05 -6.97
C LEU A 162 -2.92 15.98 -8.28
N PHE A 163 -3.32 15.10 -9.20
CA PHE A 163 -2.56 14.86 -10.41
C PHE A 163 -3.45 15.03 -11.64
N PRO A 164 -3.00 15.75 -12.67
CA PRO A 164 -3.69 15.77 -13.95
C PRO A 164 -3.77 14.34 -14.49
N ARG A 165 -4.91 14.00 -15.09
CA ARG A 165 -5.21 12.65 -15.56
C ARG A 165 -5.33 12.69 -17.07
N ASN A 166 -4.75 11.68 -17.71
CA ASN A 166 -4.95 11.44 -19.12
C ASN A 166 -6.41 10.97 -19.35
N PRO A 167 -7.28 11.76 -20.00
CA PRO A 167 -8.67 11.38 -20.25
C PRO A 167 -8.81 10.33 -21.35
N TYR A 168 -7.74 10.06 -22.11
CA TYR A 168 -7.70 9.10 -23.21
C TYR A 168 -7.19 7.72 -22.79
N LEU A 169 -7.20 7.41 -21.49
CA LEU A 169 -6.84 6.07 -21.01
C LEU A 169 -7.95 5.06 -21.27
N ARG A 170 -7.58 3.92 -21.84
CA ARG A 170 -8.47 2.76 -21.97
C ARG A 170 -8.51 2.00 -20.66
N HIS A 171 -9.60 2.17 -19.91
CA HIS A 171 -9.81 1.53 -18.63
C HIS A 171 -10.40 0.12 -18.76
N ARG A 172 -9.97 -0.79 -17.88
CA ARG A 172 -10.58 -2.10 -17.70
C ARG A 172 -11.46 -2.10 -16.46
N TYR A 173 -12.45 -2.98 -16.43
CA TYR A 173 -13.44 -3.09 -15.35
C TYR A 173 -13.90 -4.54 -15.20
N TRP A 174 -14.51 -4.86 -14.07
CA TRP A 174 -15.09 -6.19 -13.85
C TRP A 174 -16.36 -6.37 -14.67
N THR A 175 -16.39 -7.39 -15.53
CA THR A 175 -17.54 -7.67 -16.43
C THR A 175 -18.86 -7.84 -15.66
N LYS A 176 -18.81 -8.46 -14.47
CA LYS A 176 -20.00 -8.64 -13.63
C LYS A 176 -20.60 -7.31 -13.19
N GLU A 177 -19.77 -6.39 -12.71
CA GLU A 177 -20.20 -5.06 -12.25
C GLU A 177 -20.69 -4.21 -13.42
N ALA A 178 -20.02 -4.29 -14.58
CA ALA A 178 -20.45 -3.59 -15.78
C ALA A 178 -21.78 -4.07 -16.32
N ASN A 179 -22.01 -5.38 -16.36
CA ASN A 179 -23.30 -5.94 -16.75
C ASN A 179 -24.42 -5.47 -15.81
N GLN A 180 -24.16 -5.48 -14.49
CA GLN A 180 -25.14 -5.01 -13.50
C GLN A 180 -25.44 -3.51 -13.68
N ALA A 181 -24.42 -2.67 -13.79
CA ALA A 181 -24.59 -1.23 -13.98
C ALA A 181 -25.32 -0.90 -15.29
N TRP A 182 -25.13 -1.72 -16.33
CA TRP A 182 -25.84 -1.59 -17.59
C TRP A 182 -27.32 -1.95 -17.46
N ASP A 183 -27.62 -3.10 -16.84
CA ASP A 183 -28.99 -3.57 -16.63
C ASP A 183 -29.80 -2.61 -15.74
N ASP A 184 -29.17 -2.05 -14.71
CA ASP A 184 -29.79 -1.07 -13.80
C ASP A 184 -29.87 0.35 -14.40
N GLY A 185 -29.39 0.54 -15.63
CA GLY A 185 -29.44 1.81 -16.36
C GLY A 185 -28.47 2.89 -15.87
N SER A 186 -27.68 2.64 -14.82
CA SER A 186 -26.72 3.62 -14.28
C SER A 186 -25.56 3.86 -15.24
N LYS A 187 -25.11 2.80 -15.93
CA LYS A 187 -23.94 2.76 -16.84
C LYS A 187 -22.63 3.28 -16.25
N LYS A 188 -22.58 3.50 -14.94
CA LYS A 188 -21.41 3.99 -14.22
C LYS A 188 -20.76 2.83 -13.49
N VAL A 189 -19.46 2.65 -13.73
CA VAL A 189 -18.67 1.62 -13.04
C VAL A 189 -17.39 2.21 -12.51
N ILE A 190 -16.79 1.49 -11.57
CA ILE A 190 -15.44 1.77 -11.10
C ILE A 190 -14.48 0.87 -11.88
N ALA A 191 -13.55 1.47 -12.62
CA ALA A 191 -12.48 0.76 -13.31
C ALA A 191 -11.58 0.01 -12.30
N LEU A 192 -10.79 -0.95 -12.78
CA LEU A 192 -9.84 -1.71 -11.95
C LEU A 192 -8.85 -0.80 -11.21
N CYS A 193 -8.47 0.34 -11.80
CA CYS A 193 -7.60 1.34 -11.16
C CYS A 193 -8.33 2.24 -10.14
N GLY A 194 -9.62 1.99 -9.90
CA GLY A 194 -10.48 2.76 -9.01
C GLY A 194 -11.18 3.96 -9.68
N GLU A 195 -10.91 4.25 -10.95
CA GLU A 195 -11.42 5.43 -11.66
C GLU A 195 -12.89 5.26 -12.05
N PRO A 196 -13.78 6.21 -11.73
CA PRO A 196 -15.16 6.15 -12.18
C PRO A 196 -15.24 6.41 -13.68
N ILE A 197 -15.86 5.49 -14.42
CA ILE A 197 -16.05 5.60 -15.88
C ILE A 197 -17.53 5.42 -16.23
N THR A 198 -17.92 5.99 -17.37
CA THR A 198 -19.25 5.78 -17.95
C THR A 198 -19.13 4.86 -19.15
N LEU A 199 -19.93 3.80 -19.18
CA LEU A 199 -19.95 2.84 -20.28
C LEU A 199 -20.70 3.45 -21.47
N GLU A 200 -20.00 3.59 -22.59
CA GLU A 200 -20.57 4.09 -23.85
C GLU A 200 -21.34 3.02 -24.62
N CYS A 201 -20.97 1.75 -24.44
CA CYS A 201 -21.54 0.61 -25.13
C CYS A 201 -21.90 -0.54 -24.17
N ASP A 202 -22.82 -1.41 -24.61
CA ASP A 202 -23.21 -2.59 -23.85
C ASP A 202 -21.99 -3.50 -23.64
N PRO A 203 -21.60 -3.79 -22.39
CA PRO A 203 -20.41 -4.59 -22.07
C PRO A 203 -20.49 -6.04 -22.56
N ARG A 204 -21.68 -6.53 -22.94
CA ARG A 204 -21.89 -7.88 -23.50
C ARG A 204 -21.61 -7.93 -25.00
N GLN A 205 -21.60 -6.79 -25.67
CA GLN A 205 -21.30 -6.75 -27.09
C GLN A 205 -19.80 -6.90 -27.32
N PRO A 206 -19.37 -7.75 -28.26
CA PRO A 206 -17.96 -7.86 -28.61
C PRO A 206 -17.49 -6.49 -29.12
N SER A 207 -16.47 -5.91 -28.46
CA SER A 207 -15.86 -4.68 -28.96
C SER A 207 -15.30 -4.94 -30.36
N LYS A 208 -15.47 -3.97 -31.27
CA LYS A 208 -14.90 -4.06 -32.63
C LYS A 208 -13.37 -4.05 -32.62
N LYS A 209 -12.74 -3.64 -31.51
CA LYS A 209 -11.31 -3.72 -31.27
C LYS A 209 -11.02 -5.02 -30.53
N LYS A 210 -10.77 -6.10 -31.29
CA LYS A 210 -10.15 -7.32 -30.75
C LYS A 210 -8.72 -6.96 -30.30
N GLU A 211 -8.57 -6.54 -29.04
CA GLU A 211 -7.27 -6.67 -28.39
C GLU A 211 -6.97 -8.17 -28.39
N ALA A 212 -5.85 -8.56 -29.03
CA ALA A 212 -5.42 -9.94 -29.05
C ALA A 212 -5.11 -10.36 -27.61
N GLU A 213 -6.07 -10.97 -26.93
CA GLU A 213 -5.88 -11.59 -25.62
C GLU A 213 -4.89 -12.75 -25.80
N THR A 214 -3.62 -12.44 -25.63
CA THR A 214 -2.59 -13.48 -25.52
C THR A 214 -2.81 -14.15 -24.17
N PRO A 215 -2.93 -15.50 -24.10
CA PRO A 215 -3.08 -16.18 -22.82
C PRO A 215 -1.88 -15.88 -21.92
N GLY A 216 -2.07 -15.13 -20.84
CA GLY A 216 -1.01 -14.76 -19.93
C GLY A 216 -1.17 -13.37 -19.31
N TYR A 217 -0.05 -12.76 -18.96
CA TYR A 217 0.00 -11.38 -18.46
C TYR A 217 -0.42 -10.40 -19.55
N LEU A 218 -1.23 -9.42 -19.18
CA LEU A 218 -1.50 -8.27 -20.03
C LEU A 218 -0.22 -7.47 -20.19
N VAL A 219 0.23 -7.34 -21.43
CA VAL A 219 1.36 -6.46 -21.79
C VAL A 219 0.79 -5.07 -22.05
N ALA A 220 1.50 -4.03 -21.63
CA ALA A 220 1.15 -2.67 -21.99
C ALA A 220 1.22 -2.50 -23.51
N ASP A 221 0.32 -1.69 -24.07
CA ASP A 221 0.33 -1.42 -25.51
C ASP A 221 1.65 -0.77 -25.93
N GLN A 222 2.04 -0.99 -27.20
CA GLN A 222 2.99 -0.09 -27.83
C GLN A 222 2.37 1.31 -27.85
N LEU A 223 3.11 2.30 -27.37
CA LEU A 223 2.63 3.68 -27.28
C LEU A 223 2.23 4.16 -28.68
N SER A 224 1.07 4.80 -28.77
CA SER A 224 0.64 5.48 -29.98
C SER A 224 1.49 6.74 -30.19
N ASP A 225 1.94 6.98 -31.42
CA ASP A 225 2.63 8.22 -31.79
C ASP A 225 1.67 9.43 -31.89
N THR A 226 0.37 9.18 -31.76
CA THR A 226 -0.66 10.23 -31.77
C THR A 226 -0.87 10.81 -30.37
N GLU A 227 -0.54 12.09 -30.22
CA GLU A 227 -0.77 12.89 -29.02
C GLU A 227 -1.98 13.84 -29.21
N TYR A 228 -2.68 14.12 -28.12
CA TYR A 228 -3.87 14.96 -28.04
C TYR A 228 -3.64 16.04 -27.00
N GLU A 229 -3.82 17.29 -27.38
CA GLU A 229 -3.83 18.40 -26.44
C GLU A 229 -5.19 18.46 -25.73
N ASP A 230 -5.16 18.43 -24.40
CA ASP A 230 -6.34 18.69 -23.57
C ASP A 230 -6.60 20.20 -23.52
N PRO A 231 -7.72 20.70 -24.10
CA PRO A 231 -8.02 22.13 -24.15
C PRO A 231 -8.20 22.78 -22.77
N GLU A 232 -8.54 22.00 -21.74
CA GLU A 232 -8.78 22.53 -20.39
C GLU A 232 -7.48 22.74 -19.61
N THR A 233 -6.49 21.85 -19.80
CA THR A 233 -5.23 21.87 -19.03
C THR A 233 -4.01 22.31 -19.83
N GLY A 234 -4.09 22.30 -21.17
CA GLY A 234 -2.96 22.53 -22.08
C GLY A 234 -1.92 21.41 -22.06
N MET A 235 -2.25 20.26 -21.45
CA MET A 235 -1.35 19.10 -21.39
C MET A 235 -1.56 18.18 -22.60
N TRP A 236 -0.49 17.48 -22.98
CA TRP A 236 -0.50 16.55 -24.10
C TRP A 236 -0.59 15.12 -23.59
N TRP A 237 -1.49 14.35 -24.19
CA TRP A 237 -1.84 13.01 -23.75
C TRP A 237 -1.87 12.02 -24.92
N ILE A 238 -1.63 10.74 -24.64
CA ILE A 238 -1.69 9.67 -25.64
C ILE A 238 -2.84 8.70 -25.34
N ASP A 239 -3.45 8.15 -26.38
CA ASP A 239 -4.41 7.04 -26.24
C ASP A 239 -3.63 5.73 -25.95
N MET A 240 -3.81 5.18 -24.76
CA MET A 240 -3.14 3.96 -24.33
C MET A 240 -3.95 3.18 -23.30
N ALA A 241 -3.65 1.90 -23.12
CA ALA A 241 -4.17 1.14 -21.98
C ALA A 241 -3.79 1.81 -20.65
N CYS A 242 -4.75 1.85 -19.72
CA CYS A 242 -4.49 2.29 -18.35
C CYS A 242 -3.51 1.32 -17.68
N VAL A 243 -2.27 1.78 -17.47
CA VAL A 243 -1.19 0.99 -16.84
C VAL A 243 -1.57 0.45 -15.45
N ASP A 244 -2.35 1.20 -14.68
CA ASP A 244 -2.84 0.77 -13.38
C ASP A 244 -3.86 -0.36 -13.50
N CYS A 245 -4.77 -0.30 -14.47
CA CYS A 245 -5.68 -1.40 -14.76
C CYS A 245 -4.93 -2.67 -15.19
N CYS A 246 -3.90 -2.54 -16.03
CA CYS A 246 -3.04 -3.66 -16.43
C CYS A 246 -2.33 -4.27 -15.22
N ARG A 247 -1.78 -3.43 -14.34
CA ARG A 247 -1.09 -3.84 -13.11
C ARG A 247 -2.03 -4.61 -12.17
N VAL A 248 -3.22 -4.07 -11.89
CA VAL A 248 -4.22 -4.73 -11.02
C VAL A 248 -4.67 -6.06 -11.64
N SER A 249 -4.93 -6.09 -12.95
CA SER A 249 -5.31 -7.33 -13.64
C SER A 249 -4.20 -8.39 -13.58
N ASN A 250 -2.95 -8.00 -13.82
CA ASN A 250 -1.79 -8.89 -13.74
C ASN A 250 -1.55 -9.41 -12.32
N ASN A 251 -1.73 -8.56 -11.30
CA ASN A 251 -1.67 -8.96 -9.90
C ASN A 251 -2.73 -10.02 -9.57
N ASN A 252 -3.97 -9.81 -10.01
CA ASN A 252 -5.06 -10.77 -9.85
C ASN A 252 -4.81 -12.08 -10.60
N HIS A 253 -4.31 -12.00 -11.84
CA HIS A 253 -3.92 -13.18 -12.61
C HIS A 253 -2.87 -13.99 -11.86
N ARG A 254 -1.79 -13.35 -11.39
CA ARG A 254 -0.73 -13.99 -10.62
C ARG A 254 -1.25 -14.63 -9.33
N ALA A 255 -2.09 -13.94 -8.58
CA ALA A 255 -2.69 -14.47 -7.36
C ALA A 255 -3.56 -15.71 -7.65
N HIS A 256 -4.35 -15.66 -8.72
CA HIS A 256 -5.17 -16.79 -9.15
C HIS A 256 -4.32 -17.99 -9.58
N GLN A 257 -3.25 -17.77 -10.35
CA GLN A 257 -2.31 -18.84 -10.73
C GLN A 257 -1.64 -19.47 -9.51
N ARG A 258 -1.20 -18.67 -8.53
CA ARG A 258 -0.64 -19.18 -7.27
C ARG A 258 -1.64 -20.03 -6.49
N LYS A 259 -2.88 -19.57 -6.37
CA LYS A 259 -3.94 -20.33 -5.69
C LYS A 259 -4.27 -21.64 -6.42
N ARG A 260 -4.30 -21.62 -7.76
CA ARG A 260 -4.49 -22.84 -8.56
C ARG A 260 -3.35 -23.83 -8.37
N LEU A 261 -2.11 -23.34 -8.38
CA LEU A 261 -0.93 -24.16 -8.11
C LEU A 261 -1.00 -24.80 -6.70
N GLU A 262 -1.33 -24.01 -5.68
CA GLU A 262 -1.52 -24.51 -4.30
C GLU A 262 -2.57 -25.63 -4.24
N LEU A 263 -3.72 -25.44 -4.88
CA LEU A 263 -4.77 -26.47 -4.95
C LEU A 263 -4.29 -27.74 -5.65
N PHE A 264 -3.55 -27.61 -6.75
CA PHE A 264 -2.99 -28.78 -7.44
C PHE A 264 -1.96 -29.51 -6.60
N LEU A 265 -1.02 -28.78 -5.99
CA LEU A 265 -0.02 -29.37 -5.10
C LEU A 265 -0.68 -30.09 -3.91
N ALA A 266 -1.69 -29.47 -3.28
CA ALA A 266 -2.42 -30.08 -2.18
C ALA A 266 -3.20 -31.34 -2.63
N ASN A 267 -3.80 -31.32 -3.82
CA ASN A 267 -4.53 -32.46 -4.34
C ASN A 267 -3.60 -33.65 -4.64
N PHE A 268 -2.48 -33.39 -5.31
CA PHE A 268 -1.51 -34.43 -5.64
C PHE A 268 -0.69 -34.90 -4.45
N ALA A 269 -0.50 -34.06 -3.42
CA ALA A 269 0.09 -34.51 -2.16
C ALA A 269 -0.82 -35.49 -1.39
N ARG A 270 -2.14 -35.39 -1.56
CA ARG A 270 -3.11 -36.31 -0.93
C ARG A 270 -3.30 -37.61 -1.72
N SER A 271 -3.14 -37.54 -3.03
CA SER A 271 -3.36 -38.67 -3.95
C SER A 271 -2.23 -38.75 -4.99
N PRO A 272 -1.00 -39.08 -4.57
CA PRO A 272 0.16 -39.16 -5.46
C PRO A 272 -0.01 -40.22 -6.56
N GLU A 273 -0.81 -41.26 -6.31
CA GLU A 273 -1.15 -42.33 -7.25
C GLU A 273 -1.91 -41.84 -8.51
N LEU A 274 -2.47 -40.62 -8.48
CA LEU A 274 -3.12 -40.02 -9.64
C LEU A 274 -2.12 -39.44 -10.65
N ILE A 275 -0.83 -39.35 -10.30
CA ILE A 275 0.22 -38.90 -11.20
C ILE A 275 0.72 -40.13 -11.99
N PRO A 276 0.61 -40.15 -13.33
CA PRO A 276 1.14 -41.26 -14.11
C PRO A 276 2.66 -41.39 -13.93
N ASP A 277 3.17 -42.62 -13.86
CA ASP A 277 4.60 -42.91 -13.68
C ASP A 277 5.50 -42.16 -14.68
N SER A 278 5.00 -41.94 -15.91
CA SER A 278 5.69 -41.19 -16.96
C SER A 278 5.96 -39.71 -16.61
N HIS A 279 5.23 -39.14 -15.65
CA HIS A 279 5.36 -37.75 -15.22
C HIS A 279 6.03 -37.60 -13.84
N VAL A 280 6.12 -38.66 -13.05
CA VAL A 280 6.66 -38.63 -11.68
C VAL A 280 8.11 -38.13 -11.67
N GLY A 281 8.97 -38.70 -12.52
CA GLY A 281 10.40 -38.33 -12.56
C GLY A 281 10.63 -36.86 -12.90
N GLY A 282 9.92 -36.32 -13.90
CA GLY A 282 10.04 -34.90 -14.28
C GLY A 282 9.49 -33.93 -13.23
N LEU A 283 8.45 -34.35 -12.50
CA LEU A 283 7.92 -33.56 -11.39
C LEU A 283 8.90 -33.50 -10.21
N ILE A 284 9.48 -34.64 -9.82
CA ILE A 284 10.50 -34.71 -8.77
C ILE A 284 11.68 -33.79 -9.12
N GLU A 285 12.25 -33.92 -10.33
CA GLU A 285 13.38 -33.09 -10.75
C GLU A 285 13.08 -31.59 -10.69
N THR A 286 11.85 -31.19 -11.07
CA THR A 286 11.42 -29.79 -11.02
C THR A 286 11.31 -29.30 -9.58
N LEU A 287 10.72 -30.09 -8.68
CA LEU A 287 10.54 -29.73 -7.28
C LEU A 287 11.87 -29.69 -6.52
N GLU A 288 12.78 -30.63 -6.79
CA GLU A 288 14.14 -30.64 -6.22
C GLU A 288 14.92 -29.37 -6.61
N LYS A 289 14.88 -28.98 -7.89
CA LYS A 289 15.52 -27.73 -8.36
C LYS A 289 14.98 -26.49 -7.63
N LEU A 290 13.67 -26.42 -7.41
CA LEU A 290 13.03 -25.31 -6.70
C LEU A 290 13.39 -25.33 -5.20
N TYR A 291 13.47 -26.51 -4.60
CA TYR A 291 13.87 -26.68 -3.20
C TYR A 291 15.30 -26.21 -2.96
N ASP A 292 16.24 -26.65 -3.80
CA ASP A 292 17.66 -26.26 -3.71
C ASP A 292 17.87 -24.75 -3.90
N GLN A 293 17.05 -24.11 -4.72
CA GLN A 293 17.07 -22.65 -4.89
C GLN A 293 16.55 -21.94 -3.65
N ALA A 294 15.43 -22.42 -3.09
CA ALA A 294 14.84 -21.85 -1.89
C ALA A 294 15.76 -21.98 -0.67
N GLU A 295 16.44 -23.11 -0.48
CA GLU A 295 17.43 -23.28 0.61
C GLU A 295 18.59 -22.29 0.49
N LYS A 296 19.05 -21.98 -0.73
CA LYS A 296 20.15 -21.02 -0.95
C LYS A 296 19.75 -19.57 -0.70
N GLU A 297 18.46 -19.24 -0.85
CA GLU A 297 17.92 -17.89 -0.64
C GLU A 297 17.46 -17.64 0.80
N THR A 298 17.41 -18.68 1.64
CA THR A 298 17.01 -18.58 3.05
C THR A 298 18.26 -18.58 3.94
N PRO A 299 18.70 -17.42 4.48
CA PRO A 299 19.88 -17.34 5.35
C PRO A 299 19.70 -18.01 6.73
#